data_AF-A0A822HTN2-F1
#
_entry.id   AF-A0A822HTN2-F1
#
_cell.length_a   1.000
_cell.length_b   1.000
_cell.length_c   1.000
_cell.angle_alpha   90.00
_cell.angle_beta   90.00
_cell.angle_gamma   90.00
#
_symmetry.space_group_name_H-M   'P 1'
#
loop_
_entity.id
_entity.type
_entity.pdbx_description
1 polymer ?
#
loop_
_entity_poly.entity_id
_entity_poly.type
_entity_poly.pdbx_seq_one_letter_code
_entity_poly.pdbx_strand_id
1 'polypeptide(L)' 'MQGFYRNKYTTPDGKEVRYGASTQFEPADCRRAFPCWDEPNFKATFDITLITPKNLQAISNM' A
#
# COMPACT_ATOMS: atom_id res chain seq x y z
N MET A 1 -2.46 11.56 2.21
CA MET A 1 -2.38 10.14 1.79
C MET A 1 -1.94 9.37 3.02
N GLN A 2 -2.81 8.52 3.57
CA GLN A 2 -2.63 7.86 4.87
C GLN A 2 -3.18 6.43 4.80
N GLY A 3 -2.54 5.49 5.50
CA GLY A 3 -2.92 4.09 5.51
C GLY A 3 -2.70 3.42 4.16
N PHE A 4 -3.58 2.50 3.81
CA PHE A 4 -3.67 1.95 2.46
C PHE A 4 -4.66 2.78 1.63
N TYR A 5 -4.16 3.47 0.59
CA TYR A 5 -4.94 4.43 -0.17
C TYR A 5 -4.80 4.24 -1.68
N ARG A 6 -5.81 4.73 -2.41
CA ARG A 6 -5.83 4.74 -3.88
C ARG A 6 -5.04 5.92 -4.42
N ASN A 7 -4.11 5.66 -5.32
CA ASN A 7 -3.44 6.68 -6.12
C ASN A 7 -4.02 6.72 -7.54
N LYS A 8 -3.80 7.83 -8.26
CA LYS A 8 -4.21 8.00 -9.65
C LYS A 8 -3.08 8.69 -10.40
N TYR A 9 -2.84 8.26 -11.64
CA TYR A 9 -1.94 8.95 -12.55
C TYR A 9 -2.48 8.89 -13.97
N THR A 10 -2.15 9.89 -14.77
CA THR A 10 -2.47 9.92 -16.19
C THR A 10 -1.29 9.34 -16.96
N THR A 11 -1.57 8.49 -17.95
CA THR A 11 -0.52 7.99 -18.85
C THR A 11 0.20 9.14 -19.55
N PRO A 12 1.48 8.99 -19.94
CA PRO A 12 2.23 10.03 -20.65
C PRO A 12 1.51 10.57 -21.89
N ASP A 13 0.74 9.71 -22.58
CA ASP A 13 -0.04 10.07 -23.77
C ASP A 13 -1.31 10.89 -23.46
N GLY A 14 -1.64 11.12 -22.18
CA GLY A 14 -2.82 11.87 -21.74
C GLY A 14 -4.18 11.15 -21.90
N LYS A 15 -4.19 9.96 -22.51
CA LYS A 15 -5.42 9.27 -22.93
C LYS A 15 -6.10 8.45 -21.84
N GLU A 16 -5.34 7.92 -20.88
CA GLU A 16 -5.88 7.02 -19.86
C GLU A 16 -5.54 7.51 -18.44
N VAL A 17 -6.52 7.37 -17.55
CA VAL A 17 -6.31 7.50 -16.10
C VAL A 17 -6.15 6.10 -15.54
N ARG A 18 -5.00 5.85 -14.90
CA ARG A 18 -4.71 4.59 -14.22
C ARG A 18 -4.77 4.78 -12.72
N TYR A 19 -5.21 3.73 -12.05
CA TYR A 19 -5.28 3.66 -10.60
C TYR A 19 -4.27 2.65 -10.08
N GLY A 20 -3.73 2.94 -8.91
CA GLY A 20 -2.94 2.01 -8.13
C GLY A 20 -3.28 2.15 -6.65
N ALA A 21 -2.61 1.34 -5.84
CA ALA A 21 -2.74 1.40 -4.40
C ALA A 21 -1.34 1.50 -3.78
N SER A 22 -1.23 2.27 -2.69
CA SER A 22 0.02 2.51 -1.99
C SER A 22 -0.23 2.63 -0.50
N THR A 23 0.81 2.42 0.31
CA THR A 23 0.76 2.49 1.76
C THR A 23 1.61 3.65 2.28
N GLN A 24 1.07 4.41 3.22
CA GLN A 24 1.80 5.38 4.04
C GLN A 24 1.34 5.18 5.49
N PHE A 25 2.18 4.55 6.30
CA PHE A 25 1.79 4.13 7.66
C PHE A 25 2.33 5.01 8.77
N GLU A 26 3.41 5.76 8.53
CA GLU A 26 3.93 6.67 9.55
C GLU A 26 2.99 7.87 9.76
N PRO A 27 2.72 8.26 11.01
CA PRO A 27 3.23 7.67 12.25
C PRO A 27 2.40 6.52 12.85
N ALA A 28 1.09 6.46 12.58
CA ALA A 28 0.18 5.53 13.25
C ALA A 28 -1.03 5.14 12.37
N ASP A 29 -0.81 5.05 11.05
CA ASP A 29 -1.84 4.71 10.07
C ASP A 29 -1.78 3.24 9.61
N CYS A 30 -0.83 2.45 10.13
CA CYS A 30 -0.75 1.00 9.84
C CYS A 30 -2.04 0.28 10.24
N ARG A 31 -2.58 0.65 11.42
CA ARG A 31 -3.84 0.15 11.98
C ARG A 31 -5.07 0.31 11.08
N ARG A 32 -4.99 1.12 10.03
CA ARG A 32 -6.06 1.34 9.05
C ARG A 32 -6.05 0.33 7.91
N ALA A 33 -4.92 -0.35 7.69
CA ALA A 33 -4.77 -1.38 6.67
C ALA A 33 -5.04 -2.77 7.25
N PHE A 34 -4.54 -3.06 8.46
CA PHE A 34 -4.78 -4.32 9.17
C PHE A 34 -4.70 -4.11 10.69
N PRO A 35 -5.36 -4.95 11.51
CA PRO A 35 -5.24 -4.88 12.96
C PRO A 35 -3.83 -5.25 13.42
N CYS A 36 -3.17 -4.37 14.16
CA CYS A 36 -1.82 -4.58 14.69
C CYS A 36 -1.54 -3.74 15.93
N TRP A 37 -0.48 -4.09 16.65
CA TRP A 37 0.11 -3.27 17.72
C TRP A 37 0.95 -2.15 17.10
N ASP A 38 0.30 -1.06 16.75
CA ASP A 38 0.84 0.03 15.91
C ASP A 38 1.61 1.08 16.73
N GLU A 39 2.67 0.64 17.41
CA GLU A 39 3.68 1.49 18.04
C GLU A 39 5.10 1.01 17.66
N PRO A 40 6.08 1.91 17.42
CA PRO A 40 7.39 1.55 16.86
C PRO A 40 8.20 0.53 17.67
N ASN A 41 7.94 0.42 18.98
CA ASN A 41 8.66 -0.48 19.87
C ASN A 41 8.21 -1.95 19.74
N PHE A 42 7.02 -2.20 19.19
CA PHE A 42 6.51 -3.57 18.94
C PHE A 42 7.01 -4.11 17.60
N LYS A 43 8.31 -4.40 17.51
CA LYS A 43 8.91 -5.00 16.31
C LYS A 43 8.43 -6.43 16.13
N ALA A 44 8.14 -6.81 14.88
CA ALA A 44 7.75 -8.16 14.48
C ALA A 44 8.29 -8.48 13.08
N THR A 45 8.25 -9.75 12.70
CA THR A 45 8.47 -10.21 11.32
C THR A 45 7.17 -10.14 10.53
N PHE A 46 7.24 -9.79 9.25
CA PHE A 46 6.07 -9.68 8.39
C PHE A 46 6.26 -10.57 7.16
N ASP A 47 5.37 -11.53 6.99
CA ASP A 47 5.24 -12.31 5.75
C ASP A 47 3.97 -11.86 5.04
N ILE A 48 4.11 -11.28 3.84
CA ILE A 48 3.07 -10.52 3.16
C ILE A 48 2.69 -11.22 1.86
N THR A 49 1.41 -11.56 1.71
CA THR A 49 0.83 -12.05 0.46
C THR A 49 -0.20 -11.05 -0.07
N LEU A 50 -0.12 -10.71 -1.36
CA LEU A 50 -1.04 -9.79 -2.03
C LEU A 50 -1.72 -10.49 -3.21
N ILE A 51 -3.05 -10.44 -3.25
CA ILE A 51 -3.83 -10.88 -4.42
C ILE A 51 -4.08 -9.66 -5.30
N THR A 52 -3.47 -9.65 -6.49
CA THR A 52 -3.62 -8.56 -7.46
C THR A 52 -4.10 -9.07 -8.82
N PRO A 53 -4.77 -8.21 -9.61
CA PRO A 53 -5.01 -8.47 -11.03
C PRO A 53 -3.72 -8.83 -11.77
N LYS A 54 -3.81 -9.75 -12.74
CA LYS A 54 -2.64 -10.27 -13.49
C LYS A 54 -1.84 -9.20 -14.24
N ASN A 55 -2.46 -8.07 -14.56
CA ASN A 55 -1.86 -6.94 -15.27
C ASN A 55 -1.22 -5.90 -14.34
N LEU A 56 -1.25 -6.12 -13.02
CA LEU A 56 -0.65 -5.24 -12.02
C LEU A 56 0.47 -5.97 -11.30
N GLN A 57 1.52 -5.23 -10.97
CA GLN A 57 2.62 -5.73 -10.15
C GLN A 57 2.42 -5.33 -8.70
N ALA A 58 2.61 -6.29 -7.79
CA ALA A 58 2.63 -6.06 -6.35
C ALA A 58 4.08 -6.00 -5.87
N ILE A 59 4.41 -5.03 -5.02
CA ILE A 59 5.74 -4.86 -4.43
C ILE A 59 5.55 -4.62 -2.93
N SER A 60 6.38 -5.27 -2.11
CA SER A 60 6.42 -5.09 -0.65
C SER A 60 7.83 -5.32 -0.13
N ASN A 61 8.04 -5.07 1.16
CA ASN A 61 9.25 -5.48 1.87
C ASN A 61 9.26 -7.02 2.02
N MET A 62 10.45 -7.59 2.17
CA MET A 62 10.68 -9.02 2.41
C MET A 62 11.25 -9.25 3.81
#